data_AF-A0A2V7SB61-F1
#
_entry.id   AF-A0A2V7SB61-F1
#
_cell.length_a   1.000
_cell.length_b   1.000
_cell.length_c   1.000
_cell.angle_alpha   90.00
_cell.angle_beta   90.00
_cell.angle_gamma   90.00
#
_symmetry.space_group_name_H-M   'P 1'
#
loop_
_entity.id
_entity.type
_entity.pdbx_description
1 polymer ?
#
loop_
_entity_poly.entity_id
_entity_poly.type
_entity_poly.pdbx_seq_one_letter_code
_entity_poly.pdbx_strand_id
1 'polypeptide(L)'
;MQTPDPAAVRAFLEDRHVELAAGIAEFGAREIGTLAEPADDGAARAQARHILEVLGRADWFAPIGDQDLRACCLIREALAAASPLADAVFAL
;
A
#
# COMPACT_ATOMS: atom_id res chain seq x y z
N MET A 1 -18.29 4.03 -17.94
CA MET A 1 -17.92 4.91 -16.81
C MET A 1 -16.68 5.65 -17.25
N GLN A 2 -16.67 6.99 -17.25
CA GLN A 2 -15.50 7.75 -17.70
C GLN A 2 -14.48 7.79 -16.56
N THR A 3 -13.25 7.37 -16.83
CA THR A 3 -12.16 7.47 -15.84
C THR A 3 -11.90 8.95 -15.54
N PRO A 4 -11.86 9.35 -14.26
CA PRO A 4 -11.53 10.73 -13.89
C PRO A 4 -10.17 11.14 -14.46
N ASP A 5 -10.04 12.39 -14.90
CA ASP A 5 -8.75 12.93 -15.34
C ASP A 5 -7.81 13.14 -14.13
N PRO A 6 -6.68 12.42 -14.04
CA PRO A 6 -5.76 12.57 -12.92
C PRO A 6 -4.87 13.82 -13.02
N ALA A 7 -4.95 14.64 -14.08
CA ALA A 7 -4.08 15.78 -14.30
C ALA A 7 -4.02 16.75 -13.09
N ALA A 8 -5.18 17.02 -12.46
CA ALA A 8 -5.25 17.87 -11.28
C ALA A 8 -4.47 17.30 -10.08
N VAL A 9 -4.49 15.96 -9.91
CA VAL A 9 -3.74 15.28 -8.83
C VAL A 9 -2.26 15.22 -9.15
N ARG A 10 -1.90 14.96 -10.42
CA ARG A 10 -0.50 14.90 -10.87
C ARG A 10 0.28 16.18 -10.60
N ALA A 11 -0.38 17.34 -10.59
CA ALA A 11 0.26 18.61 -10.24
C ALA A 11 0.84 18.65 -8.81
N PHE A 12 0.37 17.78 -7.92
CA PHE A 12 0.87 17.67 -6.53
C PHE A 12 1.93 16.58 -6.36
N LEU A 13 2.20 15.80 -7.42
CA LEU A 13 3.13 14.68 -7.42
C LEU A 13 4.44 15.06 -8.11
N GLU A 14 5.45 14.24 -7.83
CA GLU A 14 6.80 14.32 -8.43
C GLU A 14 7.06 12.97 -9.08
N ASP A 15 8.03 12.86 -9.98
CA ASP A 15 8.32 11.60 -10.68
C ASP A 15 8.58 10.44 -9.70
N ARG A 16 9.29 10.71 -8.59
CA ARG A 16 9.51 9.74 -7.50
C ARG A 16 8.22 9.19 -6.90
N HIS A 17 7.14 9.97 -6.85
CA HIS A 17 5.84 9.52 -6.35
C HIS A 17 5.16 8.58 -7.35
N VAL A 18 5.30 8.84 -8.64
CA VAL A 18 4.75 7.99 -9.71
C VAL A 18 5.48 6.64 -9.73
N GLU A 19 6.80 6.66 -9.62
CA GLU A 19 7.63 5.46 -9.52
C GLU A 19 7.30 4.65 -8.26
N LEU A 20 7.18 5.32 -7.11
CA LEU A 20 6.79 4.69 -5.85
C LEU A 20 5.40 4.03 -5.96
N ALA A 21 4.41 4.71 -6.54
CA ALA A 21 3.06 4.18 -6.73
C ALA A 21 3.06 2.92 -7.62
N ALA A 22 3.86 2.91 -8.69
CA ALA A 22 4.02 1.73 -9.53
C ALA A 22 4.69 0.58 -8.77
N GLY A 23 5.74 0.87 -7.99
CA GLY A 23 6.49 -0.12 -7.22
C GLY A 23 5.63 -0.80 -6.15
N ILE A 24 4.87 -0.03 -5.37
CA ILE A 24 4.00 -0.60 -4.33
C ILE A 24 2.82 -1.38 -4.93
N ALA A 25 2.29 -0.95 -6.09
CA ALA A 25 1.23 -1.69 -6.77
C ALA A 25 1.73 -3.07 -7.27
N GLU A 26 2.91 -3.12 -7.88
CA GLU A 26 3.52 -4.38 -8.31
C GLU A 26 3.84 -5.28 -7.11
N PHE A 27 4.44 -4.72 -6.05
CA PHE A 27 4.73 -5.43 -4.82
C PHE A 27 3.46 -5.97 -4.17
N GLY A 28 2.42 -5.14 -4.05
CA GLY A 28 1.13 -5.51 -3.50
C GLY A 28 0.48 -6.66 -4.27
N ALA A 29 0.49 -6.61 -5.60
CA ALA A 29 -0.05 -7.70 -6.43
C ALA A 29 0.69 -9.03 -6.21
N ARG A 30 2.02 -8.99 -6.06
CA ARG A 30 2.86 -10.18 -5.94
C ARG A 30 2.90 -10.79 -4.54
N GLU A 31 3.05 -9.96 -3.51
CA GLU A 31 3.30 -10.42 -2.14
C GLU A 31 2.03 -10.45 -1.29
N ILE A 32 1.07 -9.57 -1.56
CA ILE A 32 -0.12 -9.37 -0.74
C ILE A 32 -1.36 -9.96 -1.41
N GLY A 33 -1.58 -9.67 -2.70
CA GLY A 33 -2.75 -10.10 -3.45
C GLY A 33 -2.85 -11.60 -3.67
N THR A 34 -1.77 -12.36 -3.44
CA THR A 34 -1.76 -13.83 -3.50
C THR A 34 -2.15 -14.48 -2.18
N LEU A 35 -2.26 -13.71 -1.09
CA LEU A 35 -2.64 -14.24 0.22
C LEU A 35 -4.13 -14.58 0.22
N ALA A 36 -4.48 -15.75 0.76
CA ALA A 36 -5.88 -16.11 0.95
C ALA A 36 -6.54 -15.20 1.99
N GLU A 37 -7.82 -14.90 1.78
CA GLU A 37 -8.63 -14.17 2.75
C GLU A 37 -8.67 -14.96 4.08
N PRO A 38 -8.38 -14.31 5.22
CA PRO A 38 -8.38 -14.98 6.51
C PRO A 38 -9.79 -15.43 6.88
N ALA A 39 -9.94 -16.69 7.31
CA ALA A 39 -11.24 -17.27 7.64
C ALA A 39 -11.86 -16.71 8.93
N ASP A 40 -11.02 -16.16 9.83
CA ASP A 40 -11.44 -15.62 11.10
C ASP A 40 -10.48 -14.53 11.61
N ASP A 41 -10.88 -13.93 12.72
CA ASP A 41 -10.20 -12.90 13.46
C ASP A 41 -8.79 -13.28 13.94
N GLY A 42 -8.57 -14.55 14.30
CA GLY A 42 -7.29 -15.07 14.75
C GLY A 42 -6.31 -15.16 13.58
N ALA A 43 -6.77 -15.72 12.47
CA ALA A 43 -6.05 -15.80 11.20
C ALA A 43 -5.73 -14.40 10.66
N ALA A 44 -6.67 -13.46 10.74
CA ALA A 44 -6.46 -12.08 10.33
C ALA A 44 -5.33 -11.40 11.13
N ARG A 45 -5.30 -11.59 12.45
CA ARG A 45 -4.20 -11.05 13.30
C ARG A 45 -2.84 -11.68 12.97
N ALA A 46 -2.82 -12.97 12.64
CA ALA A 46 -1.59 -13.65 12.21
C ALA A 46 -1.11 -13.12 10.86
N GLN A 47 -2.01 -12.97 9.89
CA GLN A 47 -1.71 -12.43 8.58
C GLN A 47 -1.27 -10.95 8.67
N ALA A 48 -1.89 -10.15 9.53
CA ALA A 48 -1.50 -8.75 9.75
C ALA A 48 -0.05 -8.61 10.21
N ARG A 49 0.41 -9.47 11.14
CA ARG A 49 1.82 -9.51 11.57
C ARG A 49 2.75 -9.91 10.43
N HIS A 50 2.34 -10.89 9.63
CA HIS A 50 3.11 -11.29 8.45
C HIS A 50 3.23 -10.13 7.44
N ILE A 51 2.14 -9.43 7.14
CA ILE A 51 2.13 -8.27 6.25
C ILE A 51 3.05 -7.17 6.79
N LEU A 52 2.97 -6.87 8.10
CA LEU A 52 3.84 -5.89 8.75
C LEU A 52 5.32 -6.22 8.54
N GLU A 53 5.72 -7.48 8.73
CA GLU A 53 7.09 -7.92 8.48
C GLU A 53 7.49 -7.80 7.01
N VAL A 54 6.61 -8.18 6.10
CA VAL A 54 6.87 -8.14 4.64
C VAL A 54 7.06 -6.69 4.17
N LEU A 55 6.18 -5.78 4.59
CA LEU A 55 6.30 -4.35 4.29
C LEU A 55 7.56 -3.74 4.89
N GLY A 56 7.88 -4.06 6.15
CA GLY A 56 9.06 -3.56 6.82
C GLY A 56 10.37 -4.04 6.20
N ARG A 57 10.45 -5.31 5.80
CA ARG A 57 11.64 -5.85 5.11
C ARG A 57 11.88 -5.21 3.74
N ALA A 58 10.81 -4.77 3.08
CA ALA A 58 10.86 -4.10 1.78
C ALA A 58 10.97 -2.56 1.90
N ASP A 59 11.16 -2.03 3.12
CA ASP A 59 11.33 -0.61 3.42
C ASP A 59 10.15 0.29 3.01
N TRP A 60 8.95 -0.29 2.89
CA TRP A 60 7.76 0.47 2.48
C TRP A 60 7.30 1.50 3.52
N PHE A 61 7.80 1.44 4.75
CA PHE A 61 7.50 2.41 5.80
C PHE A 61 8.40 3.65 5.79
N ALA A 62 9.45 3.70 4.95
CA ALA A 62 10.35 4.85 4.87
C ALA A 62 9.61 6.21 4.71
N PRO A 63 8.55 6.34 3.88
CA PRO A 63 7.80 7.59 3.74
C PRO A 63 7.14 8.11 5.02
N ILE A 64 6.85 7.23 6.00
CA ILE A 64 6.33 7.65 7.31
C ILE A 64 7.39 8.44 8.07
N GLY A 65 8.64 7.93 8.06
CA GLY A 65 9.78 8.61 8.69
C GLY A 65 10.13 9.93 8.01
N ASP A 66 10.04 9.96 6.69
CA ASP A 66 10.28 11.16 5.88
C ASP A 66 9.14 12.19 5.94
N GLN A 67 8.04 11.86 6.61
CA GLN A 67 6.82 12.67 6.69
C GLN A 67 6.23 13.01 5.30
N ASP A 68 6.42 12.12 4.32
CA ASP A 68 5.90 12.30 2.97
C ASP A 68 4.47 11.75 2.86
N LEU A 69 3.51 12.60 3.24
CA LEU A 69 2.10 12.24 3.25
C LEU A 69 1.56 11.84 1.87
N ARG A 70 2.14 12.35 0.79
CA ARG A 70 1.70 12.01 -0.58
C ARG A 70 2.10 10.58 -0.93
N ALA A 71 3.35 10.22 -0.63
CA ALA A 71 3.81 8.84 -0.76
C ALA A 71 3.00 7.88 0.14
N CYS A 72 2.72 8.26 1.40
CA CYS A 72 1.87 7.48 2.29
C CYS A 72 0.48 7.25 1.69
N CYS A 73 -0.19 8.28 1.15
CA CYS A 73 -1.49 8.13 0.51
C CYS A 73 -1.46 7.17 -0.69
N LEU A 74 -0.41 7.23 -1.51
CA LEU A 74 -0.26 6.35 -2.67
C LEU A 74 -0.03 4.88 -2.25
N ILE A 75 0.75 4.65 -1.20
CA ILE A 75 0.96 3.30 -0.64
C ILE A 75 -0.34 2.76 -0.07
N ARG A 76 -1.07 3.56 0.71
CA ARG A 76 -2.38 3.18 1.27
C ARG A 76 -3.35 2.78 0.17
N GLU A 77 -3.51 3.60 -0.88
CA GLU A 77 -4.39 3.30 -2.01
C GLU A 77 -4.03 1.97 -2.70
N ALA A 78 -2.74 1.76 -2.99
CA ALA A 78 -2.29 0.53 -3.64
C ALA A 78 -2.45 -0.71 -2.75
N LEU A 79 -2.17 -0.58 -1.45
CA LEU A 79 -2.37 -1.67 -0.50
C LEU A 79 -3.85 -1.99 -0.33
N ALA A 80 -4.73 -0.98 -0.25
CA ALA A 80 -6.18 -1.17 -0.14
C ALA A 80 -6.74 -1.93 -1.36
N ALA A 81 -6.23 -1.63 -2.56
CA ALA A 81 -6.59 -2.34 -3.77
C ALA A 81 -6.18 -3.82 -3.75
N ALA A 82 -5.06 -4.16 -3.09
CA ALA A 82 -4.58 -5.54 -2.95
C ALA A 82 -5.22 -6.29 -1.77
N SER A 83 -5.37 -5.63 -0.62
CA SER A 83 -5.94 -6.18 0.60
C SER A 83 -6.32 -5.06 1.58
N PRO A 84 -7.62 -4.95 1.96
CA PRO A 84 -8.04 -4.01 3.00
C PRO A 84 -7.32 -4.20 4.34
N LEU A 85 -6.86 -5.42 4.63
CA LEU A 85 -6.08 -5.69 5.85
C LEU A 85 -4.67 -5.09 5.75
N ALA A 86 -4.03 -5.14 4.58
CA ALA A 86 -2.70 -4.57 4.39
C ALA A 86 -2.72 -3.04 4.50
N ASP A 87 -3.76 -2.41 3.96
CA ASP A 87 -4.06 -1.00 4.13
C ASP A 87 -4.19 -0.61 5.62
N ALA A 88 -4.97 -1.39 6.38
CA ALA A 88 -5.12 -1.20 7.82
C ALA A 88 -3.79 -1.37 8.58
N VAL A 89 -2.95 -2.34 8.20
CA VAL A 89 -1.63 -2.53 8.82
C VAL A 89 -0.73 -1.32 8.62
N PHE A 90 -0.75 -0.70 7.42
CA PHE A 90 0.06 0.49 7.16
C PHE A 90 -0.46 1.73 7.90
N ALA A 91 -1.77 1.79 8.17
CA ALA A 91 -2.44 2.95 8.77
C ALA A 91 -2.21 3.11 10.28
N LEU A 92 -1.79 2.06 10.98
CA LEU A 92 -1.72 1.95 12.44
C LEU A 92 -0.31 2.24 12.96
#